data_AF-A0A3N5G428-F1
#
_entry.id   AF-A0A3N5G428-F1
#
_cell.length_a   1.000
_cell.length_b   1.000
_cell.length_c   1.000
_cell.angle_alpha   90.00
_cell.angle_beta   90.00
_cell.angle_gamma   90.00
#
_symmetry.space_group_name_H-M   'P 1'
#
loop_
_entity.id
_entity.type
_entity.pdbx_description
1 polymer ?
#
loop_
_entity_poly.entity_id
_entity_poly.type
_entity_poly.pdbx_seq_one_letter_code
_entity_poly.pdbx_strand_id
1 'polypeptide(L)' 'MTTRTSSAEWKGTLKEGAGTMKLASGAYEGPFTFASRFESGKGANPEELIGAAHAGCFSMFLSALLTGAGFPPTRIA' A
#
# COMPACT_ATOMS: atom_id res chain seq x y z
N MET A 1 -10.44 -14.77 -12.53
CA MET A 1 -9.67 -13.62 -12.02
C MET A 1 -9.98 -13.50 -10.54
N THR A 2 -8.98 -13.51 -9.66
CA THR A 2 -9.23 -13.35 -8.22
C THR A 2 -9.44 -11.87 -7.93
N THR A 3 -10.64 -11.50 -7.48
CA THR A 3 -10.95 -10.12 -7.09
C THR A 3 -10.51 -9.88 -5.65
N ARG A 4 -9.75 -8.82 -5.41
CA ARG A 4 -9.39 -8.33 -4.06
C ARG A 4 -10.02 -6.95 -3.88
N THR A 5 -10.86 -6.80 -2.85
CA THR A 5 -11.60 -5.56 -2.60
C THR A 5 -11.16 -4.96 -1.27
N SER A 6 -10.45 -3.85 -1.33
CA SER A 6 -10.13 -3.01 -0.17
C SER A 6 -11.15 -1.87 -0.07
N SER A 7 -11.32 -1.30 1.12
CA SER A 7 -12.27 -0.21 1.35
C SER A 7 -11.67 0.89 2.23
N ALA A 8 -12.30 2.06 2.19
CA ALA A 8 -11.99 3.16 3.08
C ALA A 8 -13.29 3.89 3.47
N GLU A 9 -13.34 4.39 4.70
CA GLU A 9 -14.42 5.26 5.20
C GLU A 9 -13.82 6.58 5.68
N TRP A 10 -14.48 7.71 5.42
CA TRP A 10 -14.09 9.04 5.90
C TRP A 10 -15.25 9.73 6.61
N LYS A 11 -14.97 10.43 7.72
CA LYS A 11 -15.97 11.15 8.53
C LYS A 11 -15.49 12.57 8.82
N GLY A 12 -16.38 13.53 8.62
CA GLY A 12 -16.12 14.95 8.88
C GLY A 12 -15.58 15.72 7.67
N THR A 13 -15.10 16.93 7.93
CA THR A 13 -14.49 17.84 6.94
C THR A 13 -13.13 17.34 6.47
N LEU A 14 -12.50 18.03 5.51
CA LEU A 14 -11.19 17.63 5.02
C LEU A 14 -10.09 17.72 6.10
N LYS A 15 -10.00 18.83 6.83
CA LYS A 15 -8.89 19.08 7.78
C LYS A 15 -9.10 18.44 9.15
N GLU A 16 -10.33 18.53 9.66
CA GLU A 16 -10.69 18.03 10.99
C GLU A 16 -11.27 16.60 10.95
N GLY A 17 -11.55 16.09 9.76
CA GLY A 17 -12.03 14.72 9.57
C GLY A 17 -10.94 13.67 9.71
N ALA A 18 -11.40 12.43 9.79
CA ALA A 18 -10.56 11.25 9.86
C ALA A 18 -11.23 10.11 9.11
N GLY A 19 -10.40 9.18 8.63
CA GLY A 19 -10.88 7.97 8.00
C GLY A 19 -10.09 6.74 8.41
N THR A 20 -10.60 5.60 7.97
CA THR A 20 -9.97 4.29 8.15
C THR A 20 -9.87 3.61 6.79
N MET A 21 -8.70 3.07 6.47
CA MET A 21 -8.48 2.21 5.30
C MET A 21 -8.36 0.76 5.74
N LYS A 22 -8.92 -0.16 4.94
CA LYS A 22 -8.89 -1.61 5.20
C LYS A 22 -8.48 -2.37 3.94
N LEU A 23 -7.45 -3.21 4.06
CA LEU A 23 -7.03 -4.10 2.99
C LEU A 23 -7.89 -5.36 2.94
N ALA A 24 -8.17 -5.83 1.72
CA ALA A 24 -8.92 -7.07 1.47
C ALA A 24 -8.37 -8.32 2.18
N SER A 25 -7.05 -8.33 2.44
CA SER A 25 -6.35 -9.43 3.09
C SER A 25 -6.52 -9.46 4.61
N GLY A 26 -6.99 -8.37 5.22
CA GLY A 26 -6.95 -8.17 6.67
C GLY A 26 -5.55 -7.87 7.22
N ALA A 27 -4.52 -7.78 6.36
CA ALA A 27 -3.15 -7.49 6.79
C ALA A 27 -2.96 -6.06 7.31
N TYR A 28 -3.89 -5.16 6.97
CA TYR A 28 -3.88 -3.79 7.43
C TYR A 28 -5.31 -3.26 7.55
N GLU A 29 -5.58 -2.63 8.70
CA GLU A 29 -6.71 -1.75 8.95
C GLU A 29 -6.19 -0.62 9.84
N GLY A 30 -6.34 0.63 9.40
CA GLY A 30 -5.75 1.73 10.15
C GLY A 30 -6.20 3.12 9.72
N PRO A 31 -5.95 4.12 10.58
CA PRO A 31 -6.44 5.47 10.39
C PRO A 31 -5.60 6.23 9.35
N PHE A 32 -6.27 7.16 8.68
CA PHE A 32 -5.64 8.21 7.89
C PHE A 32 -6.35 9.54 8.12
N THR A 33 -5.60 10.64 8.08
CA THR A 33 -6.10 12.00 8.30
C THR A 33 -5.48 12.95 7.29
N PHE A 34 -5.93 14.21 7.27
CA PHE A 34 -5.24 15.25 6.51
C PHE A 34 -3.77 15.36 6.94
N ALA A 35 -3.53 15.36 8.25
CA ALA A 35 -2.19 15.49 8.80
C ALA A 35 -1.28 14.29 8.47
N SER A 36 -1.81 13.06 8.43
CA SER A 36 -0.99 11.88 8.07
C SER A 36 -0.67 11.80 6.57
N ARG A 37 -1.45 12.50 5.73
CA ARG A 37 -1.28 12.51 4.28
C ARG A 37 -0.48 13.71 3.76
N PHE A 38 -0.74 14.89 4.29
CA PHE A 38 -0.22 16.15 3.75
C PHE A 38 0.73 16.90 4.70
N GLU A 39 0.82 16.45 5.95
CA GLU A 39 1.71 17.03 6.96
C GLU A 39 2.61 15.93 7.56
N SER A 40 3.28 16.22 8.67
CA SER A 40 4.12 15.25 9.39
C SER A 40 3.35 14.51 10.49
N GLY A 41 2.04 14.34 10.33
CA GLY A 41 1.19 13.61 11.26
C GLY A 41 1.49 12.12 11.26
N LYS A 42 1.35 11.45 12.41
CA LYS A 42 1.45 9.99 12.49
C LYS A 42 0.22 9.33 11.85
N GLY A 43 0.42 8.19 11.21
CA GLY A 43 -0.64 7.41 10.57
C GLY A 43 -0.23 7.00 9.16
N ALA A 44 -1.00 6.10 8.55
CA ALA A 44 -0.77 5.74 7.16
C ALA A 44 -1.29 6.83 6.22
N ASN A 45 -0.93 6.70 4.95
CA ASN A 45 -1.55 7.44 3.87
C ASN A 45 -1.72 6.55 2.64
N PRO A 46 -2.60 6.92 1.69
CA PRO A 46 -2.77 6.16 0.46
C PRO A 46 -1.47 5.97 -0.33
N GLU A 47 -0.59 6.97 -0.30
CA GLU A 47 0.64 7.01 -1.10
C GLU A 47 1.65 5.93 -0.69
N GLU A 48 1.85 5.68 0.61
CA GLU A 48 2.71 4.59 1.09
C GLU A 48 2.17 3.21 0.71
N LEU A 49 0.84 3.02 0.71
CA LEU A 49 0.22 1.75 0.32
C LEU A 49 0.39 1.48 -1.17
N ILE A 50 0.27 2.51 -2.01
CA ILE A 50 0.55 2.41 -3.45
C ILE A 50 2.04 2.14 -3.68
N GLY A 51 2.92 2.83 -2.96
CA GLY A 51 4.36 2.59 -3.02
C GLY A 51 4.73 1.14 -2.68
N ALA A 52 4.16 0.60 -1.60
CA ALA A 52 4.35 -0.79 -1.20
C ALA A 52 3.82 -1.77 -2.24
N ALA A 53 2.62 -1.51 -2.80
CA ALA A 53 2.04 -2.35 -3.84
C ALA A 53 2.89 -2.37 -5.12
N HIS A 54 3.39 -1.21 -5.55
CA HIS A 54 4.25 -1.10 -6.72
C HIS A 54 5.60 -1.79 -6.49
N ALA A 55 6.27 -1.49 -5.37
CA ALA A 55 7.55 -2.11 -5.03
C ALA A 55 7.44 -3.65 -5.00
N GLY A 56 6.37 -4.18 -4.39
CA GLY A 56 6.10 -5.62 -4.41
C GLY A 56 5.92 -6.19 -5.82
N CYS A 57 5.11 -5.55 -6.66
CA CYS A 57 4.88 -5.97 -8.04
C CYS A 57 6.17 -5.97 -8.87
N PHE A 58 6.93 -4.87 -8.79
CA PHE A 58 8.20 -4.72 -9.50
C PHE A 58 9.20 -5.81 -9.09
N SER A 59 9.41 -5.99 -7.78
CA SER A 59 10.36 -6.98 -7.26
C SER A 59 9.98 -8.41 -7.66
N MET A 60 8.69 -8.74 -7.64
CA MET A 60 8.19 -10.05 -8.09
C MET A 60 8.45 -10.27 -9.58
N PHE A 61 8.12 -9.28 -10.41
CA PHE A 61 8.27 -9.44 -11.86
C PHE A 61 9.75 -9.42 -12.29
N LEU A 62 10.59 -8.59 -11.66
CA LEU A 62 12.03 -8.61 -11.86
C LEU A 62 12.63 -9.98 -11.50
N SER A 63 12.19 -10.60 -10.41
CA SER A 63 12.60 -11.96 -10.03
C SER A 63 12.28 -12.98 -11.12
N ALA A 64 11.08 -12.87 -11.72
CA ALA A 64 10.67 -13.76 -12.82
C ALA A 64 11.56 -13.59 -14.06
N LEU A 65 11.88 -12.35 -14.44
CA LEU A 65 12.75 -12.06 -15.58
C LEU A 65 14.18 -12.59 -15.36
N LEU A 66 14.76 -12.32 -14.21
CA LEU A 66 16.11 -12.77 -13.85
C LEU A 66 16.21 -14.31 -13.83
N THR A 67 15.23 -14.96 -13.21
CA THR A 67 15.15 -16.43 -13.18
C THR A 67 15.00 -17.00 -14.59
N GLY A 68 14.15 -16.41 -15.43
CA GLY A 68 13.97 -16.82 -16.83
C GLY A 68 15.23 -16.66 -17.68
N ALA A 69 16.12 -15.73 -17.32
CA ALA A 69 17.42 -15.53 -17.95
C ALA A 69 18.56 -16.39 -17.35
N GLY A 70 18.28 -17.26 -16.37
CA GLY A 70 19.28 -18.11 -15.73
C GLY A 70 20.05 -17.47 -14.57
N PHE A 71 19.59 -16.32 -14.06
CA PHE A 71 20.19 -15.58 -12.95
C PHE A 71 19.25 -15.52 -11.72
N PRO A 72 18.99 -16.64 -11.02
CA PRO A 72 18.06 -16.62 -9.89
C PRO A 72 18.56 -15.68 -8.77
N PRO A 73 17.82 -14.63 -8.40
CA PRO A 73 18.26 -13.65 -7.41
C PRO A 73 18.15 -14.20 -5.99
N THR A 74 19.10 -13.86 -5.12
CA THR A 74 19.03 -14.17 -3.68
C THR A 74 18.21 -13.14 -2.90
N ARG A 75 18.16 -11.89 -3.36
CA ARG A 75 17.37 -10.80 -2.77
C ARG A 75 17.10 -9.69 -3.79
N ILE A 76 15.89 -9.15 -3.78
CA ILE A 76 15.50 -7.90 -4.46
C ILE A 76 14.86 -7.02 -3.38
N ALA A 77 15.36 -5.80 -3.21
CA ALA A 77 14.92 -4.84 -2.19
C ALA A 77 14.51 -3.53 -2.86
#